data_AF-A0ABD5N056-F1
#
_entry.id   AF-A0ABD5N056-F1
#
_cell.length_a   1.000
_cell.length_b   1.000
_cell.length_c   1.000
_cell.angle_alpha   90.00
_cell.angle_beta   90.00
_cell.angle_gamma   90.00
#
_symmetry.space_group_name_H-M   'P 1'
#
loop_
_entity.id
_entity.type
_entity.pdbx_description
1 polymer ?
#
loop_
_entity_poly.entity_id
_entity_poly.type
_entity_poly.pdbx_seq_one_letter_code
_entity_poly.pdbx_strand_id
1 'polypeptide(L)'
;MQINKFGGARKGISTIAGIFMLLFMFTVMIGLIIAYVNYNLSAEEQMKIDHERSQEKIVLTTIAITNESIISKVVITNTGSIDVRIRALYEIVNGDTTLLFDPSIYSETQIAPTESLVIGIPDDVPEIPFDAQAKIVAATERGTKTLDSLAELVYGPVEPPTNYDPTKLYVGPLMLKFDEFFFHKTNSNGVLDPGETWQPGWIVDEKGYYAWNVTVMNIDVRNLTLFRFASFNLVPTDSPSVLSWYIEPTDQINGEHFLEINQTQTITFIWDRPLSGDAAKLTFSDSTCMVFLTFFGVFHEADGTETPYAQTIPFEASVTVR
;
A
#
# COMPACT_ATOMS: atom_id res chain seq x y z
N MET A 1 -18.29 -54.74 80.58
CA MET A 1 -17.57 -54.03 79.51
C MET A 1 -18.61 -53.24 78.72
N GLN A 2 -18.71 -51.93 78.98
CA GLN A 2 -19.77 -51.08 78.44
C GLN A 2 -19.54 -50.80 76.94
N ILE A 3 -20.56 -51.07 76.12
CA ILE A 3 -20.59 -50.78 74.69
C ILE A 3 -21.12 -49.36 74.50
N ASN A 4 -20.26 -48.47 74.00
CA ASN A 4 -20.62 -47.13 73.55
C ASN A 4 -21.64 -47.19 72.40
N LYS A 5 -22.88 -46.75 72.64
CA LYS A 5 -23.85 -46.39 71.59
C LYS A 5 -23.99 -44.87 71.52
N PHE A 6 -23.05 -44.21 70.86
CA PHE A 6 -23.25 -42.86 70.30
C PHE A 6 -23.35 -42.98 68.77
N GLY A 7 -24.53 -43.34 68.28
CA GLY A 7 -24.79 -43.58 66.85
C GLY A 7 -26.09 -42.96 66.33
N GLY A 8 -26.62 -41.91 66.98
CA GLY A 8 -27.94 -41.35 66.66
C GLY A 8 -27.97 -39.96 66.00
N ALA A 9 -26.93 -39.12 66.16
CA ALA A 9 -27.05 -37.68 65.90
C ALA A 9 -26.35 -37.16 64.62
N ARG A 10 -25.90 -38.03 63.69
CA ARG A 10 -25.19 -37.60 62.45
C ARG A 10 -26.07 -37.51 61.20
N LYS A 11 -27.35 -37.91 61.27
CA LYS A 11 -28.24 -37.92 60.09
C LYS A 11 -28.74 -36.53 59.69
N GLY A 12 -28.91 -35.59 60.64
CA GLY A 12 -29.41 -34.24 60.34
C GLY A 12 -28.42 -33.33 59.60
N ILE A 13 -27.12 -33.43 59.92
CA ILE A 13 -26.07 -32.60 59.30
C ILE A 13 -25.87 -32.98 57.83
N SER A 14 -25.99 -34.27 57.49
CA SER A 14 -25.91 -34.76 56.10
C SER A 14 -27.05 -34.22 55.23
N THR A 15 -28.28 -34.19 55.74
CA THR A 15 -29.44 -33.67 55.01
C THR A 15 -29.32 -32.16 54.76
N ILE A 16 -28.83 -31.41 55.75
CA ILE A 16 -28.60 -29.95 55.62
C ILE A 16 -27.52 -29.68 54.57
N ALA A 17 -26.38 -30.39 54.62
CA ALA A 17 -25.31 -30.26 53.62
C ALA A 17 -25.79 -30.62 52.20
N GLY A 18 -26.64 -31.65 52.07
CA GLY A 18 -27.25 -32.03 50.80
C GLY A 18 -28.15 -30.94 50.20
N ILE A 19 -28.96 -30.28 51.03
CA ILE A 19 -29.81 -29.15 50.59
C ILE A 19 -28.95 -27.95 50.17
N PHE A 20 -27.89 -27.62 50.91
CA PHE A 20 -26.98 -26.54 50.53
C PHE A 20 -26.24 -26.84 49.21
N MET A 21 -25.77 -28.07 49.00
CA MET A 21 -25.14 -28.47 47.74
C MET A 21 -26.13 -28.42 46.55
N LEU A 22 -27.38 -28.81 46.79
CA LEU A 22 -28.45 -28.72 45.78
C LEU A 22 -28.73 -27.25 45.42
N LEU A 23 -28.90 -26.37 46.43
CA LEU A 23 -29.09 -24.93 46.21
C LEU A 23 -27.90 -24.30 45.50
N PHE A 24 -26.68 -24.72 45.84
CA PHE A 24 -25.47 -24.27 45.17
C PHE A 24 -25.44 -24.70 43.69
N MET A 25 -25.76 -25.97 43.40
CA MET A 25 -25.89 -26.43 42.01
C MET A 25 -26.95 -25.64 41.22
N PHE A 26 -28.11 -25.39 41.81
CA PHE A 26 -29.14 -24.57 41.17
C PHE A 26 -28.66 -23.13 40.92
N THR A 27 -27.94 -22.54 41.87
CA THR A 27 -27.38 -21.19 41.72
C THR A 27 -26.36 -21.13 40.59
N VAL A 28 -25.45 -22.11 40.52
CA VAL A 28 -24.48 -22.21 39.43
C VAL A 28 -25.18 -22.42 38.09
N MET A 29 -26.18 -23.30 38.03
CA MET A 29 -26.93 -23.58 36.80
C MET A 29 -27.69 -22.34 36.31
N ILE A 30 -28.36 -21.61 37.21
CA ILE A 30 -29.03 -20.35 36.88
C ILE A 30 -28.01 -19.32 36.38
N GLY A 31 -26.85 -19.21 37.05
CA GLY A 31 -25.78 -18.32 36.62
C GLY A 31 -25.26 -18.64 35.22
N LEU A 32 -25.08 -19.92 34.89
CA LEU A 32 -24.67 -20.37 33.55
C LEU A 32 -25.75 -20.08 32.50
N ILE A 33 -27.03 -20.28 32.82
CA ILE A 33 -28.15 -19.96 31.91
C ILE A 33 -28.19 -18.45 31.63
N ILE A 34 -28.06 -17.60 32.65
CA ILE A 34 -28.03 -16.14 32.49
C ILE A 34 -26.84 -15.74 31.62
N ALA A 35 -25.64 -16.28 31.89
CA ALA A 35 -24.45 -16.00 31.11
C ALA A 35 -24.62 -16.42 29.63
N TYR A 36 -25.22 -17.58 29.38
CA TYR A 36 -25.51 -18.08 28.03
C TYR A 36 -26.50 -17.18 27.27
N VAL A 37 -27.60 -16.77 27.91
CA VAL A 37 -28.59 -15.88 27.30
C VAL A 37 -27.97 -14.51 26.97
N ASN A 38 -27.22 -13.93 27.91
CA ASN A 38 -26.56 -12.65 27.68
C ASN A 38 -25.52 -12.73 26.56
N TYR A 39 -24.73 -13.82 26.51
CA TYR A 39 -23.76 -14.04 25.44
C TYR A 39 -24.43 -14.11 24.07
N ASN A 40 -25.53 -14.87 23.94
CA ASN A 40 -26.23 -14.99 22.67
C ASN A 40 -26.85 -13.66 22.22
N LEU A 41 -27.42 -12.88 23.14
CA LEU A 41 -27.95 -11.55 22.83
C LEU A 41 -26.84 -10.61 22.32
N SER A 42 -25.71 -10.55 23.01
CA SER A 42 -24.57 -9.75 22.56
C SER A 42 -23.99 -10.24 21.23
N ALA A 43 -23.96 -11.56 21.01
CA ALA A 43 -23.50 -12.14 19.75
C ALA A 43 -24.45 -11.79 18.58
N GLU A 44 -25.76 -11.82 18.82
CA GLU A 44 -26.77 -11.43 17.83
C GLU A 44 -26.68 -9.93 17.48
N GLU A 45 -26.54 -9.07 18.49
CA GLU A 45 -26.32 -7.63 18.29
C GLU A 45 -25.04 -7.37 17.50
N GLN A 46 -23.95 -8.05 17.83
CA GLN A 46 -22.68 -7.93 17.11
C GLN A 46 -22.81 -8.40 15.66
N MET A 47 -23.48 -9.53 15.41
CA MET A 47 -23.73 -10.04 14.05
C MET A 47 -24.56 -9.05 13.24
N LYS A 48 -25.56 -8.41 13.84
CA LYS A 48 -26.37 -7.39 13.19
C LYS A 48 -25.53 -6.17 12.81
N ILE A 49 -24.70 -5.68 13.73
CA ILE A 49 -23.79 -4.55 13.46
C ILE A 49 -22.80 -4.91 12.36
N ASP A 50 -22.21 -6.10 12.39
CA ASP A 50 -21.24 -6.52 11.37
C ASP A 50 -21.91 -6.71 10.00
N HIS A 51 -23.16 -7.18 9.97
CA HIS A 51 -23.96 -7.24 8.75
C HIS A 51 -24.24 -5.85 8.18
N GLU A 52 -24.68 -4.90 9.01
CA GLU A 52 -24.90 -3.51 8.59
C GLU A 52 -23.58 -2.86 8.11
N ARG A 53 -22.47 -3.04 8.84
CA ARG A 53 -21.14 -2.56 8.45
C ARG A 53 -20.68 -3.12 7.10
N SER A 54 -21.01 -4.37 6.78
CA SER A 54 -20.67 -4.95 5.47
C SER A 54 -21.40 -4.29 4.29
N GLN A 55 -22.50 -3.59 4.57
CA GLN A 55 -23.32 -2.87 3.60
C GLN A 55 -23.02 -1.37 3.56
N GLU A 56 -22.26 -0.86 4.52
CA GLU A 56 -21.80 0.53 4.52
C GLU A 56 -20.65 0.70 3.53
N LYS A 57 -20.75 1.75 2.72
CA LYS A 57 -19.64 2.18 1.89
C LYS A 57 -19.75 3.68 1.65
N ILE A 58 -18.72 4.43 2.04
CA ILE A 58 -18.65 5.88 1.81
C ILE A 58 -17.38 6.24 1.07
N VAL A 59 -17.44 7.29 0.27
CA VAL A 59 -16.31 7.79 -0.52
C VAL A 59 -16.25 9.31 -0.39
N LEU A 60 -15.05 9.86 -0.19
CA LEU A 60 -14.82 11.30 -0.27
C LEU A 60 -14.75 11.66 -1.75
N THR A 61 -15.54 12.65 -2.17
CA THR A 61 -15.70 12.96 -3.60
C THR A 61 -15.07 14.28 -3.98
N THR A 62 -15.17 15.29 -3.14
CA THR A 62 -14.65 16.62 -3.46
C THR A 62 -14.40 17.40 -2.18
N ILE A 63 -13.40 18.30 -2.23
CA ILE A 63 -13.15 19.29 -1.20
C ILE A 63 -13.16 20.68 -1.81
N ALA A 64 -13.81 21.63 -1.12
CA ALA A 64 -13.79 23.03 -1.51
C ALA A 64 -12.81 23.79 -0.64
N ILE A 65 -11.88 24.49 -1.29
CA ILE A 65 -10.88 25.35 -0.65
C ILE A 65 -11.24 26.81 -0.89
N THR A 66 -11.02 27.68 0.10
CA THR A 66 -11.10 29.13 -0.06
C THR A 66 -9.89 29.70 -0.80
N ASN A 67 -9.92 30.99 -1.14
CA ASN A 67 -8.79 31.67 -1.80
C ASN A 67 -7.50 31.72 -0.94
N GLU A 68 -7.60 31.42 0.35
CA GLU A 68 -6.50 31.44 1.32
C GLU A 68 -5.94 30.04 1.58
N SER A 69 -6.26 29.07 0.72
CA SER A 69 -5.86 27.67 0.89
C SER A 69 -6.41 27.04 2.17
N ILE A 70 -7.60 27.44 2.61
CA ILE A 70 -8.27 26.86 3.79
C ILE A 70 -9.40 25.95 3.32
N ILE A 71 -9.47 24.75 3.89
CA ILE A 71 -10.57 23.83 3.60
C ILE A 71 -11.86 24.44 4.15
N SER A 72 -12.90 24.53 3.31
CA SER A 72 -14.20 25.09 3.71
C SER A 72 -15.31 24.05 3.75
N LYS A 73 -15.28 23.07 2.84
CA LYS A 73 -16.32 22.05 2.73
C LYS A 73 -15.75 20.72 2.26
N VAL A 74 -16.36 19.63 2.72
CA VAL A 74 -16.05 18.25 2.33
C VAL A 74 -17.32 17.60 1.81
N VAL A 75 -17.24 16.96 0.64
CA VAL A 75 -18.37 16.25 0.03
C VAL A 75 -18.17 14.74 0.15
N ILE A 76 -19.09 14.06 0.81
CA ILE A 76 -19.06 12.61 1.05
C ILE A 76 -20.24 11.97 0.34
N THR A 77 -20.00 10.89 -0.38
CA THR A 77 -21.05 10.13 -1.07
C THR A 77 -21.20 8.75 -0.47
N ASN A 78 -22.45 8.35 -0.20
CA ASN A 78 -22.77 6.99 0.23
C ASN A 78 -22.92 6.09 -0.99
N THR A 79 -22.02 5.13 -1.14
CA THR A 79 -22.03 4.10 -2.19
C THR A 79 -22.46 2.73 -1.67
N GLY A 80 -22.88 2.66 -0.40
CA GLY A 80 -23.42 1.47 0.23
C GLY A 80 -24.91 1.27 -0.06
N SER A 81 -25.49 0.24 0.54
CA SER A 81 -26.90 -0.13 0.37
C SER A 81 -27.80 0.28 1.53
N ILE A 82 -27.24 0.90 2.58
CA ILE A 82 -27.97 1.37 3.76
C ILE A 82 -27.64 2.83 4.07
N ASP A 83 -28.52 3.48 4.83
CA ASP A 83 -28.28 4.83 5.35
C ASP A 83 -27.06 4.85 6.28
N VAL A 84 -26.23 5.88 6.14
CA VAL A 84 -25.03 6.08 6.98
C VAL A 84 -25.07 7.44 7.64
N ARG A 85 -24.54 7.54 8.85
CA ARG A 85 -24.35 8.82 9.55
C ARG A 85 -22.88 9.12 9.75
N ILE A 86 -22.40 10.28 9.31
CA ILE A 86 -21.02 10.72 9.52
C ILE A 86 -20.86 11.28 10.93
N ARG A 87 -19.83 10.81 11.66
CA ARG A 87 -19.57 11.13 13.08
C ARG A 87 -18.22 11.76 13.35
N ALA A 88 -17.29 11.68 12.42
CA ALA A 88 -16.00 12.32 12.61
C ALA A 88 -15.31 12.60 11.28
N LEU A 89 -14.60 13.72 11.25
CA LEU A 89 -13.58 14.03 10.26
C LEU A 89 -12.22 14.07 10.94
N TYR A 90 -11.24 13.41 10.33
CA TYR A 90 -9.85 13.42 10.78
C TYR A 90 -8.94 13.91 9.66
N GLU A 91 -7.79 14.41 10.06
CA GLU A 91 -6.67 14.68 9.18
C GLU A 91 -5.51 13.76 9.56
N ILE A 92 -4.77 13.29 8.55
CA ILE A 92 -3.54 12.53 8.73
C ILE A 92 -2.42 13.27 8.03
N VAL A 93 -1.45 13.75 8.81
CA VAL A 93 -0.23 14.42 8.32
C VAL A 93 0.97 13.63 8.82
N ASN A 94 1.85 13.18 7.91
CA ASN A 94 3.07 12.43 8.26
C ASN A 94 2.84 11.19 9.15
N GLY A 95 1.65 10.59 9.08
CA GLY A 95 1.26 9.43 9.88
C GLY A 95 0.57 9.77 11.22
N ASP A 96 0.59 11.02 11.64
CA ASP A 96 -0.12 11.48 12.83
C ASP A 96 -1.59 11.77 12.47
N THR A 97 -2.52 11.14 13.20
CA THR A 97 -3.96 11.32 13.01
C THR A 97 -4.53 12.30 14.03
N THR A 98 -5.14 13.38 13.56
CA THR A 98 -5.78 14.40 14.38
C THR A 98 -7.28 14.42 14.13
N LEU A 99 -8.09 14.52 15.19
CA LEU A 99 -9.53 14.73 15.05
C LEU A 99 -9.77 16.20 14.72
N LEU A 100 -10.47 16.46 13.62
CA LEU A 100 -10.87 17.81 13.25
C LEU A 100 -12.13 18.21 14.04
N PHE A 101 -13.24 17.50 13.81
CA PHE A 101 -14.51 17.70 14.53
C PHE A 101 -15.52 16.56 14.26
N ASP A 102 -16.63 16.55 15.01
CA ASP A 102 -17.82 15.71 14.76
C ASP A 102 -18.90 16.54 14.03
N PRO A 103 -19.15 16.30 12.74
CA PRO A 103 -20.11 17.08 11.96
C PRO A 103 -21.57 16.93 12.44
N SER A 104 -21.90 15.85 13.15
CA SER A 104 -23.27 15.56 13.61
C SER A 104 -23.71 16.46 14.77
N ILE A 105 -22.78 17.21 15.37
CA ILE A 105 -23.07 18.23 16.38
C ILE A 105 -23.67 19.48 15.72
N TYR A 106 -23.35 19.74 14.46
CA TYR A 106 -23.65 20.99 13.76
C TYR A 106 -24.78 20.86 12.74
N SER A 107 -24.99 19.66 12.19
CA SER A 107 -25.95 19.43 11.11
C SER A 107 -26.44 17.98 11.05
N GLU A 108 -27.47 17.73 10.25
CA GLU A 108 -27.90 16.37 9.93
C GLU A 108 -26.89 15.71 9.00
N THR A 109 -26.23 14.66 9.49
CA THR A 109 -25.17 13.96 8.76
C THR A 109 -25.56 12.59 8.23
N GLN A 110 -26.86 12.34 8.14
CA GLN A 110 -27.40 11.11 7.57
C GLN A 110 -27.41 11.20 6.04
N ILE A 111 -26.93 10.15 5.39
CA ILE A 111 -26.79 10.06 3.93
C ILE A 111 -27.47 8.78 3.48
N ALA A 112 -28.53 8.89 2.67
CA ALA A 112 -29.19 7.73 2.08
C ALA A 112 -28.27 7.06 1.04
N PRO A 113 -28.51 5.79 0.67
CA PRO A 113 -27.80 5.12 -0.43
C PRO A 113 -27.80 5.99 -1.70
N THR A 114 -26.65 6.05 -2.37
CA THR A 114 -26.39 6.81 -3.60
C THR A 114 -26.51 8.33 -3.50
N GLU A 115 -26.74 8.89 -2.31
CA GLU A 115 -26.76 10.33 -2.08
C GLU A 115 -25.40 10.87 -1.61
N SER A 116 -25.24 12.19 -1.73
CA SER A 116 -24.07 12.93 -1.29
C SER A 116 -24.44 13.97 -0.24
N LEU A 117 -23.57 14.14 0.76
CA LEU A 117 -23.68 15.14 1.80
C LEU A 117 -22.52 16.12 1.70
N VAL A 118 -22.85 17.42 1.80
CA VAL A 118 -21.86 18.49 1.89
C VAL A 118 -21.72 18.89 3.36
N ILE A 119 -20.54 18.66 3.91
CA ILE A 119 -20.19 19.05 5.28
C ILE A 119 -19.41 20.35 5.20
N GLY A 120 -20.00 21.44 5.69
CA GLY A 120 -19.28 22.70 5.90
C GLY A 120 -18.47 22.66 7.20
N ILE A 121 -17.29 23.26 7.19
CA ILE A 121 -16.49 23.45 8.41
C ILE A 121 -17.11 24.63 9.20
N PRO A 122 -17.55 24.40 10.45
CA PRO A 122 -18.12 25.45 11.30
C PRO A 122 -17.11 26.53 11.69
N ASP A 123 -17.58 27.75 11.96
CA ASP A 123 -16.73 28.88 12.35
C ASP A 123 -16.03 28.70 13.72
N ASP A 124 -16.53 27.80 14.58
CA ASP A 124 -15.95 27.48 15.89
C ASP A 124 -14.86 26.40 15.83
N VAL A 125 -14.69 25.75 14.69
CA VAL A 125 -13.58 24.81 14.44
C VAL A 125 -12.37 25.60 13.93
N PRO A 126 -11.16 25.37 14.47
CA PRO A 126 -9.95 26.02 13.95
C PRO A 126 -9.80 25.82 12.45
N GLU A 127 -9.30 26.85 11.76
CA GLU A 127 -9.06 26.79 10.32
C GLU A 127 -8.14 25.61 9.97
N ILE A 128 -8.53 24.87 8.94
CA ILE A 128 -7.80 23.68 8.47
C ILE A 128 -7.05 24.09 7.20
N PRO A 129 -5.75 24.39 7.30
CA PRO A 129 -4.96 24.76 6.13
C PRO A 129 -4.84 23.56 5.19
N PHE A 130 -4.89 23.80 3.89
CA PHE A 130 -4.67 22.78 2.89
C PHE A 130 -3.18 22.37 2.88
N ASP A 131 -2.94 21.08 3.09
CA ASP A 131 -1.64 20.44 2.91
C ASP A 131 -1.75 19.35 1.84
N ALA A 132 -0.97 19.47 0.77
CA ALA A 132 -0.97 18.51 -0.34
C ALA A 132 -0.51 17.10 0.08
N GLN A 133 0.23 16.97 1.17
CA GLN A 133 0.68 15.68 1.72
C GLN A 133 -0.32 15.07 2.71
N ALA A 134 -1.30 15.85 3.16
CA ALA A 134 -2.28 15.38 4.13
C ALA A 134 -3.36 14.51 3.49
N LYS A 135 -3.91 13.62 4.31
CA LYS A 135 -5.06 12.78 3.97
C LYS A 135 -6.21 13.14 4.88
N ILE A 136 -7.41 13.14 4.32
CA ILE A 136 -8.62 13.36 5.09
C ILE A 136 -9.36 12.04 5.26
N VAL A 137 -9.96 11.86 6.43
CA VAL A 137 -10.70 10.64 6.77
C VAL A 137 -12.08 11.01 7.27
N ALA A 138 -13.11 10.41 6.69
CA ALA A 138 -14.46 10.48 7.23
C ALA A 138 -14.84 9.14 7.87
N ALA A 139 -15.46 9.19 9.05
CA ALA A 139 -15.91 8.00 9.78
C ALA A 139 -17.43 8.00 10.03
N THR A 140 -18.05 6.83 9.87
CA THR A 140 -19.47 6.59 10.17
C THR A 140 -19.70 6.28 11.66
N GLU A 141 -20.96 6.33 12.11
CA GLU A 141 -21.36 5.91 13.47
C GLU A 141 -21.07 4.44 13.78
N ARG A 142 -20.99 3.58 12.76
CA ARG A 142 -20.64 2.16 12.89
C ARG A 142 -19.14 1.88 12.65
N GLY A 143 -18.33 2.92 12.51
CA GLY A 143 -16.87 2.82 12.45
C GLY A 143 -16.29 2.50 11.07
N THR A 144 -17.08 2.60 9.99
CA THR A 144 -16.58 2.55 8.62
C THR A 144 -15.82 3.83 8.32
N LYS A 145 -14.63 3.71 7.75
CA LYS A 145 -13.76 4.85 7.42
C LYS A 145 -13.50 4.88 5.92
N THR A 146 -13.46 6.08 5.37
CA THR A 146 -12.93 6.33 4.02
C THR A 146 -11.79 7.32 4.12
N LEU A 147 -10.78 7.16 3.28
CA LEU A 147 -9.52 7.88 3.33
C LEU A 147 -9.13 8.23 1.91
N ASP A 148 -8.85 9.51 1.68
CA ASP A 148 -8.37 10.02 0.40
C ASP A 148 -7.33 11.13 0.61
N SER A 149 -6.48 11.35 -0.39
CA SER A 149 -5.49 12.45 -0.38
C SER A 149 -6.17 13.78 -0.65
N LEU A 150 -5.82 14.82 0.13
CA LEU A 150 -6.35 16.16 -0.11
C LEU A 150 -6.02 16.68 -1.52
N ALA A 151 -4.81 16.40 -2.03
CA ALA A 151 -4.41 16.83 -3.36
C ALA A 151 -5.29 16.21 -4.45
N GLU A 152 -5.58 14.91 -4.36
CA GLU A 152 -6.41 14.20 -5.33
C GLU A 152 -7.86 14.66 -5.31
N LEU A 153 -8.41 14.97 -4.13
CA LEU A 153 -9.78 15.47 -3.98
C LEU A 153 -9.98 16.90 -4.53
N VAL A 154 -8.90 17.65 -4.72
CA VAL A 154 -8.91 19.06 -5.12
C VAL A 154 -8.52 19.21 -6.59
N TYR A 155 -7.44 18.54 -6.99
CA TYR A 155 -6.89 18.62 -8.35
C TYR A 155 -7.37 17.49 -9.25
N GLY A 156 -8.12 16.52 -8.70
CA GLY A 156 -8.51 15.30 -9.40
C GLY A 156 -7.41 14.24 -9.39
N PRO A 157 -7.73 13.03 -9.85
CA PRO A 157 -6.71 12.01 -10.10
C PRO A 157 -5.70 12.56 -11.11
N VAL A 158 -4.42 12.26 -10.91
CA VAL A 158 -3.39 12.58 -11.91
C VAL A 158 -3.82 11.93 -13.21
N GLU A 159 -4.19 12.74 -14.20
CA GLU A 159 -4.57 12.22 -15.50
C GLU A 159 -3.38 11.43 -16.06
N PRO A 160 -3.56 10.15 -16.43
CA PRO A 160 -2.50 9.43 -17.10
C PRO A 160 -2.14 10.17 -18.38
N PRO A 161 -0.87 10.13 -18.82
CA PRO A 161 -0.45 10.78 -20.05
C PRO A 161 -1.41 10.42 -21.19
N THR A 162 -1.77 11.41 -22.03
CA THR A 162 -2.79 11.32 -23.10
C THR A 162 -2.62 10.17 -24.09
N ASN A 163 -1.48 9.46 -24.06
CA ASN A 163 -1.19 8.24 -24.81
C ASN A 163 -1.02 7.03 -23.88
N TYR A 164 -2.07 6.69 -23.12
CA TYR A 164 -2.11 5.45 -22.33
C TYR A 164 -2.19 4.23 -23.25
N ASP A 165 -1.16 3.40 -23.21
CA ASP A 165 -1.03 2.16 -23.96
C ASP A 165 -0.98 1.00 -22.96
N PRO A 166 -2.02 0.14 -22.90
CA PRO A 166 -2.11 -0.92 -21.89
C PRO A 166 -1.03 -2.00 -22.03
N THR A 167 -0.24 -1.99 -23.09
CA THR A 167 0.95 -2.87 -23.23
C THR A 167 2.18 -2.35 -22.48
N LYS A 168 2.10 -1.15 -21.92
CA LYS A 168 3.21 -0.46 -21.24
C LYS A 168 2.94 -0.30 -19.76
N LEU A 169 3.99 -0.39 -18.95
CA LEU A 169 3.91 -0.14 -17.51
C LEU A 169 4.29 1.30 -17.22
N TYR A 170 3.36 2.02 -16.60
CA TYR A 170 3.54 3.40 -16.15
C TYR A 170 3.81 3.39 -14.65
N VAL A 171 5.02 3.74 -14.24
CA VAL A 171 5.43 3.75 -12.84
C VAL A 171 6.15 5.06 -12.54
N GLY A 172 5.48 5.94 -11.79
CA GLY A 172 5.95 7.29 -11.51
C GLY A 172 6.28 8.07 -12.80
N PRO A 173 7.48 8.65 -12.92
CA PRO A 173 7.90 9.44 -14.09
C PRO A 173 8.37 8.60 -15.28
N LEU A 174 8.41 7.27 -15.15
CA LEU A 174 8.93 6.38 -16.19
C LEU A 174 7.82 5.50 -16.76
N MET A 175 7.82 5.39 -18.09
CA MET A 175 7.07 4.37 -18.81
C MET A 175 8.05 3.31 -19.31
N LEU A 176 7.85 2.07 -18.88
CA LEU A 176 8.63 0.90 -19.31
C LEU A 176 7.93 0.22 -20.48
N LYS A 177 8.70 -0.10 -21.53
CA LYS A 177 8.22 -0.93 -22.64
C LYS A 177 8.69 -2.36 -22.46
N PHE A 178 7.82 -3.23 -21.95
CA PHE A 178 8.17 -4.62 -21.68
C PHE A 178 8.60 -5.40 -22.91
N ASP A 179 7.93 -5.20 -24.05
CA ASP A 179 8.25 -5.90 -25.30
C ASP A 179 9.67 -5.61 -25.81
N GLU A 180 10.33 -4.58 -25.26
CA GLU A 180 11.69 -4.17 -25.60
C GLU A 180 12.69 -4.48 -24.47
N PHE A 181 12.51 -5.62 -23.78
CA PHE A 181 13.45 -6.14 -22.79
C PHE A 181 14.35 -7.22 -23.39
N PHE A 182 15.65 -6.95 -23.45
CA PHE A 182 16.63 -7.82 -24.12
C PHE A 182 17.88 -8.07 -23.28
N PHE A 183 18.59 -9.15 -23.58
CA PHE A 183 19.92 -9.43 -23.05
C PHE A 183 20.92 -9.72 -24.18
N HIS A 184 22.21 -9.60 -23.87
CA HIS A 184 23.30 -9.87 -24.80
C HIS A 184 24.51 -10.43 -24.06
N LYS A 185 25.20 -11.44 -24.61
CA LYS A 185 26.45 -11.93 -23.99
C LYS A 185 27.54 -10.86 -24.08
N THR A 186 28.34 -10.81 -23.03
CA THR A 186 29.53 -9.97 -22.98
C THR A 186 30.75 -10.81 -22.59
N ASN A 187 31.93 -10.23 -22.75
CA ASN A 187 33.10 -10.72 -22.02
C ASN A 187 33.14 -10.13 -20.59
N SER A 188 34.15 -10.53 -19.81
CA SER A 188 34.37 -10.00 -18.45
C SER A 188 34.57 -8.48 -18.40
N ASN A 189 34.96 -7.87 -19.51
CA ASN A 189 35.21 -6.42 -19.59
C ASN A 189 33.99 -5.65 -20.11
N GLY A 190 32.83 -6.29 -20.24
CA GLY A 190 31.59 -5.65 -20.70
C GLY A 190 31.50 -5.43 -22.21
N VAL A 191 32.45 -5.93 -23.00
CA VAL A 191 32.38 -5.84 -24.47
C VAL A 191 31.36 -6.86 -24.97
N LEU A 192 30.36 -6.37 -25.71
CA LEU A 192 29.33 -7.20 -26.34
C LEU A 192 29.96 -8.15 -27.36
N ASP A 193 29.47 -9.40 -27.42
CA ASP A 193 29.92 -10.37 -28.42
C ASP A 193 29.49 -9.95 -29.85
N PRO A 194 30.40 -9.63 -30.77
CA PRO A 194 30.02 -9.21 -32.12
C PRO A 194 29.34 -10.30 -32.96
N GLY A 195 29.41 -11.57 -32.53
CA GLY A 195 28.79 -12.71 -33.21
C GLY A 195 27.35 -12.99 -32.80
N GLU A 196 26.83 -12.31 -31.78
CA GLU A 196 25.47 -12.49 -31.26
C GLU A 196 24.61 -11.25 -31.52
N THR A 197 23.30 -11.41 -31.47
CA THR A 197 22.34 -10.30 -31.48
C THR A 197 21.61 -10.27 -30.16
N TRP A 198 21.07 -9.11 -29.79
CA TRP A 198 20.18 -8.97 -28.63
C TRP A 198 19.06 -10.02 -28.65
N GLN A 199 18.96 -10.79 -27.57
CA GLN A 199 17.98 -11.85 -27.38
C GLN A 199 16.89 -11.39 -26.39
N PRO A 200 15.65 -11.89 -26.48
CA PRO A 200 14.61 -11.55 -25.52
C PRO A 200 15.01 -11.89 -24.06
N GLY A 201 14.82 -10.95 -23.14
CA GLY A 201 15.28 -11.03 -21.73
C GLY A 201 14.67 -12.13 -20.85
N TRP A 202 13.69 -12.87 -21.34
CA TRP A 202 12.81 -13.71 -20.50
C TRP A 202 13.38 -15.08 -20.16
N ILE A 203 14.24 -15.62 -21.03
CA ILE A 203 14.81 -16.95 -20.88
C ILE A 203 16.30 -16.88 -21.19
N VAL A 204 17.13 -17.30 -20.25
CA VAL A 204 18.58 -17.37 -20.40
C VAL A 204 19.01 -18.82 -20.17
N ASP A 205 19.49 -19.47 -21.23
CA ASP A 205 19.83 -20.90 -21.23
C ASP A 205 21.28 -21.19 -20.78
N GLU A 206 22.12 -20.17 -20.63
CA GLU A 206 23.52 -20.34 -20.27
C GLU A 206 23.97 -19.36 -19.19
N LYS A 207 24.88 -19.79 -18.33
CA LYS A 207 25.53 -18.91 -17.35
C LYS A 207 26.69 -18.17 -18.02
N GLY A 208 26.81 -16.88 -17.77
CA GLY A 208 27.77 -16.05 -18.49
C GLY A 208 27.77 -14.61 -18.02
N TYR A 209 28.58 -13.79 -18.69
CA TYR A 209 28.53 -12.34 -18.55
C TYR A 209 27.49 -11.79 -19.51
N TYR A 210 26.62 -10.92 -19.01
CA TYR A 210 25.48 -10.42 -19.76
C TYR A 210 25.31 -8.92 -19.57
N ALA A 211 24.84 -8.28 -20.63
CA ALA A 211 24.28 -6.95 -20.62
C ALA A 211 22.76 -7.03 -20.79
N TRP A 212 22.03 -6.14 -20.14
CA TRP A 212 20.57 -6.06 -20.21
C TRP A 212 20.15 -4.72 -20.79
N ASN A 213 19.21 -4.73 -21.72
CA ASN A 213 18.61 -3.55 -22.29
C ASN A 213 17.15 -3.43 -21.85
N VAL A 214 16.82 -2.26 -21.30
CA VAL A 214 15.46 -1.90 -20.91
C VAL A 214 15.13 -0.59 -21.58
N THR A 215 14.08 -0.56 -22.42
CA THR A 215 13.58 0.70 -22.97
C THR A 215 12.67 1.40 -21.97
N VAL A 216 13.02 2.64 -21.67
CA VAL A 216 12.23 3.55 -20.84
C VAL A 216 11.87 4.82 -21.61
N MET A 217 10.78 5.47 -21.23
CA MET A 217 10.45 6.82 -21.64
C MET A 217 10.23 7.66 -20.39
N ASN A 218 10.81 8.87 -20.37
CA ASN A 218 10.45 9.86 -19.37
C ASN A 218 9.08 10.47 -19.74
N ILE A 219 8.06 10.18 -18.94
CA ILE A 219 6.69 10.68 -19.12
C ILE A 219 6.35 11.81 -18.15
N ASP A 220 7.30 12.23 -17.32
CA ASP A 220 7.16 13.41 -16.46
C ASP A 220 7.20 14.69 -17.31
N VAL A 221 6.78 15.79 -16.71
CA VAL A 221 6.85 17.13 -17.31
C VAL A 221 8.23 17.78 -17.11
N ARG A 222 9.13 17.12 -16.39
CA ARG A 222 10.51 17.56 -16.08
C ARG A 222 11.54 16.66 -16.74
N ASN A 223 12.71 17.22 -17.04
CA ASN A 223 13.85 16.40 -17.48
C ASN A 223 14.38 15.59 -16.31
N LEU A 224 14.93 14.40 -16.60
CA LEU A 224 15.40 13.46 -15.60
C LEU A 224 16.85 13.06 -15.90
N THR A 225 17.75 13.19 -14.93
CA THR A 225 19.08 12.57 -14.98
C THR A 225 19.10 11.36 -14.09
N LEU A 226 19.41 10.18 -14.65
CA LEU A 226 19.67 8.97 -13.89
C LEU A 226 21.15 8.87 -13.54
N PHE A 227 21.44 8.39 -12.33
CA PHE A 227 22.78 8.18 -11.83
C PHE A 227 23.25 6.75 -12.06
N ARG A 228 24.57 6.58 -12.09
CA ARG A 228 25.32 5.30 -12.15
C ARG A 228 24.90 4.21 -11.16
N PHE A 229 24.17 4.58 -10.11
CA PHE A 229 23.68 3.67 -9.08
C PHE A 229 22.39 2.96 -9.49
N ALA A 230 21.76 3.38 -10.60
CA ALA A 230 20.62 2.68 -11.15
C ALA A 230 21.03 1.24 -11.50
N SER A 231 20.17 0.29 -11.13
CA SER A 231 20.49 -1.13 -11.23
C SER A 231 19.31 -2.00 -11.66
N PHE A 232 19.66 -3.06 -12.38
CA PHE A 232 18.81 -4.20 -12.68
C PHE A 232 19.21 -5.35 -11.75
N ASN A 233 18.23 -5.92 -11.03
CA ASN A 233 18.49 -6.92 -10.01
C ASN A 233 17.66 -8.17 -10.28
N LEU A 234 18.31 -9.34 -10.20
CA LEU A 234 17.68 -10.64 -10.22
C LEU A 234 17.69 -11.26 -8.83
N VAL A 235 16.53 -11.74 -8.40
CA VAL A 235 16.34 -12.43 -7.13
C VAL A 235 15.66 -13.77 -7.40
N PRO A 236 16.35 -14.91 -7.24
CA PRO A 236 15.75 -16.23 -7.41
C PRO A 236 14.58 -16.42 -6.45
N THR A 237 13.51 -17.08 -6.89
CA THR A 237 12.38 -17.40 -6.01
C THR A 237 12.76 -18.33 -4.86
N ASP A 238 13.78 -19.16 -5.07
CA ASP A 238 14.12 -20.26 -4.18
C ASP A 238 15.30 -19.94 -3.25
N SER A 239 15.85 -18.72 -3.33
CA SER A 239 17.03 -18.31 -2.57
C SER A 239 17.05 -16.79 -2.33
N PRO A 240 17.48 -16.32 -1.15
CA PRO A 240 17.60 -14.89 -0.85
C PRO A 240 18.79 -14.20 -1.55
N SER A 241 19.40 -14.85 -2.56
CA SER A 241 20.55 -14.30 -3.26
C SER A 241 20.12 -13.20 -4.22
N VAL A 242 20.92 -12.15 -4.37
CA VAL A 242 20.65 -11.05 -5.30
C VAL A 242 21.84 -10.90 -6.22
N LEU A 243 21.57 -10.76 -7.52
CA LEU A 243 22.57 -10.42 -8.51
C LEU A 243 22.18 -9.12 -9.19
N SER A 244 23.10 -8.18 -9.23
CA SER A 244 22.85 -6.81 -9.68
C SER A 244 23.74 -6.46 -10.87
N TRP A 245 23.14 -5.75 -11.83
CA TRP A 245 23.81 -5.08 -12.93
C TRP A 245 23.57 -3.59 -12.80
N TYR A 246 24.62 -2.80 -12.87
CA TYR A 246 24.56 -1.34 -12.83
C TYR A 246 24.56 -0.78 -14.24
N ILE A 247 23.89 0.37 -14.38
CA ILE A 247 23.74 1.10 -15.64
C ILE A 247 25.10 1.42 -16.26
N GLU A 248 25.17 1.34 -17.59
CA GLU A 248 26.21 1.94 -18.41
C GLU A 248 25.77 3.38 -18.76
N PRO A 249 26.29 4.40 -18.07
CA PRO A 249 25.86 5.78 -18.27
C PRO A 249 26.32 6.32 -19.63
N THR A 250 25.52 7.21 -20.22
CA THR A 250 25.91 7.88 -21.48
C THR A 250 27.07 8.85 -21.25
N ASP A 251 27.07 9.51 -20.08
CA ASP A 251 28.20 10.29 -19.59
C ASP A 251 29.01 9.46 -18.58
N GLN A 252 30.09 8.87 -19.08
CA GLN A 252 31.03 8.06 -18.31
C GLN A 252 31.83 8.87 -17.29
N ILE A 253 31.94 10.20 -17.45
CA ILE A 253 32.75 11.05 -16.58
C ILE A 253 31.97 11.35 -15.30
N ASN A 254 30.71 11.77 -15.44
CA ASN A 254 29.86 12.10 -14.31
C ASN A 254 29.08 10.87 -13.79
N GLY A 255 28.96 9.84 -14.61
CA GLY A 255 28.17 8.65 -14.32
C GLY A 255 26.68 8.94 -14.41
N GLU A 256 26.30 9.65 -15.45
CA GLU A 256 24.95 10.20 -15.65
C GLU A 256 24.35 9.74 -16.97
N HIS A 257 23.03 9.54 -16.96
CA HIS A 257 22.24 9.19 -18.12
C HIS A 257 21.04 10.12 -18.19
N PHE A 258 21.06 11.06 -19.13
CA PHE A 258 20.05 12.11 -19.26
C PHE A 258 18.86 11.65 -20.11
N LEU A 259 17.65 11.89 -19.62
CA LEU A 259 16.36 11.57 -20.24
C LEU A 259 15.51 12.84 -20.35
N GLU A 260 15.37 13.38 -21.56
CA GLU A 260 14.46 14.51 -21.82
C GLU A 260 13.00 14.10 -21.70
N ILE A 261 12.14 15.09 -21.47
CA ILE A 261 10.68 14.94 -21.46
C ILE A 261 10.20 14.24 -22.75
N ASN A 262 9.38 13.20 -22.60
CA ASN A 262 8.83 12.36 -23.67
C ASN A 262 9.89 11.64 -24.54
N GLN A 263 11.15 11.61 -24.12
CA GLN A 263 12.19 10.91 -24.84
C GLN A 263 12.19 9.43 -24.45
N THR A 264 12.18 8.56 -25.47
CA THR A 264 12.40 7.12 -25.29
C THR A 264 13.87 6.81 -25.47
N GLN A 265 14.48 6.14 -24.50
CA GLN A 265 15.85 5.68 -24.58
C GLN A 265 15.98 4.24 -24.05
N THR A 266 16.93 3.50 -24.60
CA THR A 266 17.31 2.19 -24.11
C THR A 266 18.42 2.35 -23.09
N ILE A 267 18.17 1.88 -21.88
CA ILE A 267 19.15 1.85 -20.79
C ILE A 267 19.81 0.48 -20.79
N THR A 268 21.14 0.47 -20.87
CA THR A 268 21.94 -0.75 -20.80
C THR A 268 22.50 -0.94 -19.38
N PHE A 269 22.41 -2.14 -18.83
CA PHE A 269 22.99 -2.53 -17.55
C PHE A 269 24.05 -3.61 -17.77
N ILE A 270 25.28 -3.37 -17.33
CA ILE A 270 26.44 -4.23 -17.66
C ILE A 270 27.24 -4.60 -16.41
N TRP A 271 27.48 -3.64 -15.53
CA TRP A 271 28.56 -3.72 -14.56
C TRP A 271 28.15 -4.39 -13.26
N ASP A 272 29.09 -5.05 -12.59
CA ASP A 272 28.87 -5.59 -11.24
C ASP A 272 28.88 -4.50 -10.15
N ARG A 273 29.36 -3.29 -10.48
CA ARG A 273 29.44 -2.12 -9.60
C ARG A 273 29.31 -0.80 -10.40
N PRO A 274 28.89 0.31 -9.78
CA PRO A 274 28.81 1.62 -10.44
C PRO A 274 30.18 2.14 -10.92
N LEU A 275 30.27 2.63 -12.16
CA LEU A 275 31.44 3.31 -12.80
C LEU A 275 32.79 2.56 -12.84
N SER A 276 32.94 1.46 -12.13
CA SER A 276 34.17 0.68 -12.11
C SER A 276 33.86 -0.74 -11.67
N GLY A 277 33.83 -1.66 -12.61
CA GLY A 277 33.50 -3.06 -12.38
C GLY A 277 33.86 -3.94 -13.55
N ASP A 278 33.93 -5.24 -13.30
CA ASP A 278 33.83 -6.22 -14.37
C ASP A 278 32.36 -6.29 -14.81
N ALA A 279 32.09 -6.87 -15.97
CA ALA A 279 30.73 -7.23 -16.32
C ALA A 279 30.15 -8.16 -15.24
N ALA A 280 28.87 -7.95 -14.89
CA ALA A 280 28.20 -8.83 -13.97
C ALA A 280 27.96 -10.20 -14.62
N LYS A 281 28.29 -11.24 -13.84
CA LYS A 281 28.19 -12.63 -14.28
C LYS A 281 26.94 -13.29 -13.69
N LEU A 282 26.08 -13.81 -14.55
CA LEU A 282 24.99 -14.69 -14.15
C LEU A 282 25.55 -16.01 -13.60
N THR A 283 25.26 -16.28 -12.34
CA THR A 283 25.80 -17.45 -11.59
C THR A 283 24.72 -18.38 -11.04
N PHE A 284 23.46 -17.96 -11.04
CA PHE A 284 22.35 -18.75 -10.52
C PHE A 284 22.21 -20.10 -11.22
N SER A 285 21.77 -21.12 -10.49
CA SER A 285 21.29 -22.38 -11.05
C SER A 285 19.91 -22.20 -11.66
N ASP A 286 19.45 -23.24 -12.35
CA ASP A 286 18.14 -23.31 -12.98
C ASP A 286 17.07 -22.85 -11.98
N SER A 287 16.48 -21.70 -12.24
CA SER A 287 15.56 -21.03 -11.32
C SER A 287 14.76 -19.96 -12.03
N THR A 288 13.59 -19.65 -11.46
CA THR A 288 12.83 -18.46 -11.85
C THR A 288 13.28 -17.31 -10.96
N CYS A 289 13.60 -16.17 -11.56
CA CYS A 289 14.05 -14.97 -10.86
C CYS A 289 13.00 -13.87 -10.98
N MET A 290 12.73 -13.18 -9.88
CA MET A 290 12.05 -11.90 -9.87
C MET A 290 13.01 -10.80 -10.31
N VAL A 291 12.51 -9.85 -11.09
CA VAL A 291 13.30 -8.71 -11.58
C VAL A 291 12.93 -7.46 -10.80
N PHE A 292 13.95 -6.71 -10.35
CA PHE A 292 13.77 -5.39 -9.75
C PHE A 292 14.64 -4.37 -10.46
N LEU A 293 14.01 -3.32 -10.99
CA LEU A 293 14.70 -2.16 -11.51
C LEU A 293 14.73 -1.07 -10.46
N THR A 294 15.91 -0.55 -10.15
CA THR A 294 16.05 0.57 -9.23
C THR A 294 16.65 1.73 -9.98
N PHE A 295 15.94 2.84 -10.04
CA PHE A 295 16.38 4.09 -10.65
C PHE A 295 16.66 5.11 -9.56
N PHE A 296 17.83 5.74 -9.65
CA PHE A 296 18.22 6.87 -8.82
C PHE A 296 18.59 8.02 -9.74
N GLY A 297 18.26 9.24 -9.36
CA GLY A 297 18.49 10.40 -10.21
C GLY A 297 18.06 11.71 -9.59
N VAL A 298 17.91 12.71 -10.45
CA VAL A 298 17.36 14.03 -10.12
C VAL A 298 16.45 14.52 -11.25
N PHE A 299 15.36 15.17 -10.88
CA PHE A 299 14.57 15.98 -11.80
C PHE A 299 15.16 17.36 -11.91
N HIS A 300 15.15 17.92 -13.12
CA HIS A 300 15.50 19.30 -13.38
C HIS A 300 14.23 20.15 -13.40
N GLU A 301 14.10 21.02 -12.40
CA GLU A 301 12.95 21.91 -12.24
C GLU A 301 13.06 23.13 -13.17
N ALA A 302 11.93 23.76 -13.47
CA ALA A 302 11.88 24.92 -14.37
C ALA A 302 12.62 26.16 -13.82
N ASP A 303 12.81 26.23 -12.50
CA ASP A 303 13.56 27.28 -11.81
C ASP A 303 15.09 27.03 -11.76
N GLY A 304 15.54 25.90 -12.33
CA GLY A 304 16.95 25.48 -12.34
C GLY A 304 17.39 24.74 -11.08
N THR A 305 16.48 24.42 -10.15
CA THR A 305 16.78 23.56 -9.01
C THR A 305 16.68 22.08 -9.39
N GLU A 306 17.25 21.21 -8.55
CA GLU A 306 17.21 19.76 -8.74
C GLU A 306 16.45 19.08 -7.59
N THR A 307 15.48 18.24 -7.94
CA THR A 307 14.73 17.44 -6.96
C THR A 307 15.20 15.98 -7.00
N PRO A 308 15.62 15.38 -5.86
CA PRO A 308 16.04 13.99 -5.83
C PRO A 308 14.94 13.03 -6.29
N TYR A 309 15.34 12.02 -7.07
CA TYR A 309 14.48 10.96 -7.56
C TYR A 309 15.04 9.60 -7.18
N ALA A 310 14.18 8.74 -6.63
CA ALA A 310 14.49 7.35 -6.37
C ALA A 310 13.22 6.52 -6.54
N GLN A 311 13.31 5.43 -7.30
CA GLN A 311 12.20 4.52 -7.48
C GLN A 311 12.70 3.10 -7.69
N THR A 312 12.15 2.17 -6.91
CA THR A 312 12.29 0.74 -7.15
C THR A 312 11.00 0.24 -7.79
N ILE A 313 11.13 -0.38 -8.94
CA ILE A 313 10.05 -0.91 -9.74
C ILE A 313 10.15 -2.43 -9.66
N PRO A 314 9.22 -3.12 -8.96
CA PRO A 314 9.07 -4.54 -9.11
C PRO A 314 8.65 -4.78 -10.56
N PHE A 315 9.54 -5.36 -11.34
CA PHE A 315 9.27 -5.60 -12.74
C PHE A 315 8.48 -6.92 -12.78
N GLU A 316 7.22 -6.87 -13.20
CA GLU A 316 6.29 -8.04 -13.21
C GLU A 316 6.74 -9.20 -14.12
N ALA A 317 7.91 -9.04 -14.76
CA ALA A 317 8.64 -10.06 -15.47
C ALA A 317 9.33 -11.05 -14.52
N SER A 318 9.19 -12.35 -14.79
CA SER A 318 10.13 -13.34 -14.30
C SER A 318 11.14 -13.72 -15.36
N VAL A 319 12.42 -13.81 -14.98
CA VAL A 319 13.48 -14.35 -15.85
C VAL A 319 13.69 -15.80 -15.47
N THR A 320 13.60 -16.70 -16.45
CA THR A 320 13.92 -18.11 -16.26
C THR A 320 15.37 -18.35 -16.63
N VAL A 321 16.17 -18.77 -15.67
CA VAL A 321 17.52 -19.30 -15.88
C VAL A 321 17.40 -20.81 -16.02
N ARG A 322 17.99 -21.39 -17.06
CA ARG A 322 18.05 -22.84 -17.31
C ARG A 322 19.49 -23.35 -17.37
#